data_AF-A0A382FHI3-F1
#
_entry.id   AF-A0A382FHI3-F1
#
_cell.length_a   1.000
_cell.length_b   1.000
_cell.length_c   1.000
_cell.angle_alpha   90.00
_cell.angle_beta   90.00
_cell.angle_gamma   90.00
#
_symmetry.space_group_name_H-M   'P 1'
#
loop_
_entity.id
_entity.type
_entity.pdbx_description
1 polymer ?
#
loop_
_entity_poly.entity_id
_entity_poly.type
_entity_poly.pdbx_seq_one_letter_code
_entity_poly.pdbx_strand_id
1 'polypeptide(L)' 'ESKCKWSPFNGMEFKGKPVLTVINGQIKMKDGKILGDSNGQPLVF' A
#
# COMPACT_ATOMS: atom_id res chain seq x y z
N GLU A 1 0.39 0.70 6.38
CA GLU A 1 1.68 0.59 7.10
C GLU A 1 1.67 -0.62 8.01
N SER A 2 2.84 -1.20 8.28
CA SER A 2 2.93 -2.31 9.21
C SER A 2 2.65 -1.84 10.64
N LYS A 3 1.75 -2.53 11.35
CA LYS A 3 1.40 -2.20 12.74
C LYS A 3 2.60 -2.27 13.68
N CYS A 4 3.60 -3.10 13.38
CA CYS A 4 4.81 -3.26 14.18
C CYS A 4 5.90 -2.20 13.92
N LYS A 5 5.67 -1.26 12.98
CA LYS A 5 6.54 -0.10 12.70
C LYS A 5 8.02 -0.41 12.42
N TRP A 6 8.36 -1.64 12.04
CA TRP A 6 9.71 -2.02 11.61
C TRP A 6 9.67 -2.74 10.26
N SER A 7 10.79 -2.67 9.53
CA SER A 7 11.04 -3.39 8.29
C SER A 7 12.47 -3.95 8.31
N PRO A 8 12.73 -5.15 7.75
CA PRO A 8 14.10 -5.65 7.57
C PRO A 8 14.94 -4.75 6.64
N PHE A 9 14.31 -3.80 5.96
CA PHE A 9 14.94 -2.83 5.07
C PHE A 9 15.13 -1.44 5.71
N ASN A 10 14.96 -1.29 7.03
CA ASN A 10 15.22 -0.03 7.72
C ASN A 10 16.66 0.45 7.45
N GLY A 11 16.83 1.70 7.03
CA GLY A 11 18.13 2.29 6.71
C GLY A 11 18.63 2.07 5.28
N MET A 12 17.87 1.35 4.43
CA MET A 12 18.18 1.20 3.02
C MET A 12 17.52 2.30 2.17
N GLU A 13 18.25 2.82 1.19
CA GLU A 13 17.71 3.77 0.22
C GLU A 13 17.21 3.05 -1.04
N PHE A 14 15.98 3.39 -1.45
CA PHE A 14 15.35 2.84 -2.65
C PHE A 14 15.17 3.94 -3.69
N LYS A 15 15.37 3.60 -4.97
CA LYS A 15 15.25 4.55 -6.08
C LYS A 15 13.80 4.96 -6.41
N GLY A 16 12.82 4.18 -5.95
CA GLY A 16 11.42 4.39 -6.31
C GLY A 16 10.47 3.97 -5.19
N LYS A 17 9.30 4.60 -5.18
CA LYS A 17 8.19 4.29 -4.30
C LYS A 17 6.87 4.32 -5.08
N PRO A 18 5.86 3.52 -4.70
CA PRO A 18 4.55 3.61 -5.32
C PRO A 18 3.94 5.00 -5.07
N VAL A 19 3.53 5.67 -6.15
CA VAL A 19 2.81 6.95 -6.10
C VAL A 19 1.31 6.72 -5.94
N LEU A 20 0.78 5.64 -6.51
CA LEU A 20 -0.65 5.35 -6.55
C LEU A 20 -0.91 3.84 -6.57
N THR A 21 -1.94 3.41 -5.84
CA THR A 21 -2.43 2.03 -5.84
C THR A 21 -3.92 2.01 -6.14
N VAL A 22 -4.32 1.18 -7.11
CA VAL A 22 -5.73 0.97 -7.50
C VAL A 22 -6.18 -0.41 -7.07
N ILE A 23 -7.33 -0.50 -6.41
CA ILE A 23 -7.99 -1.76 -6.03
C ILE A 23 -9.44 -1.68 -6.51
N ASN A 24 -9.87 -2.66 -7.30
CA ASN A 24 -11.24 -2.73 -7.84
C ASN A 24 -11.68 -1.43 -8.55
N GLY A 25 -10.81 -0.85 -9.38
CA GLY A 25 -11.06 0.39 -10.12
C GLY A 25 -11.03 1.67 -9.29
N GLN A 26 -10.74 1.60 -7.98
CA GLN A 26 -10.70 2.74 -7.08
C GLN A 26 -9.28 3.01 -6.57
N ILE A 27 -8.90 4.29 -6.48
CA ILE A 27 -7.62 4.68 -5.89
C ILE A 27 -7.70 4.48 -4.38
N LYS A 28 -6.86 3.59 -3.83
CA LYS A 28 -6.82 3.25 -2.39
C LYS A 28 -5.59 3.77 -1.68
N MET A 29 -4.56 4.15 -2.41
CA MET A 29 -3.40 4.81 -1.84
C MET A 29 -2.88 5.83 -2.84
N LYS A 30 -2.49 7.00 -2.34
CA LYS A 30 -1.82 8.04 -3.14
C LYS A 30 -0.76 8.73 -2.29
N ASP A 31 0.43 8.91 -2.85
CA ASP A 31 1.55 9.63 -2.24
C ASP A 31 1.87 9.19 -0.80
N GLY A 32 1.82 7.87 -0.55
CA GLY A 32 2.09 7.31 0.79
C GLY A 32 0.88 7.25 1.73
N LYS A 33 -0.25 7.85 1.38
CA LYS A 33 -1.45 7.89 2.24
C LYS A 33 -2.50 6.88 1.78
N ILE A 34 -3.11 6.18 2.74
CA ILE A 34 -4.24 5.28 2.51
C ILE A 34 -5.52 6.11 2.41
N LEU A 35 -6.36 5.80 1.41
CA LEU A 35 -7.60 6.51 1.11
C LEU A 35 -8.82 5.60 1.32
N GLY A 36 -9.70 6.02 2.23
CA GLY A 36 -10.96 5.33 2.53
C GLY A 36 -10.79 3.93 3.14
N ASP A 37 -11.90 3.21 3.21
CA ASP A 37 -11.95 1.89 3.84
C ASP A 37 -11.60 0.76 2.86
N SER A 38 -11.30 -0.41 3.41
CA SER A 38 -11.00 -1.62 2.65
C SER A 38 -12.21 -2.11 1.85
N ASN A 39 -12.04 -2.34 0.54
CA ASN A 39 -13.08 -2.83 -0.38
C ASN A 39 -12.62 -4.07 -1.17
N GLY A 40 -11.68 -4.84 -0.60
CA GLY A 40 -11.16 -6.05 -1.23
C GLY A 40 -12.24 -7.10 -1.43
N GLN A 41 -12.10 -7.93 -2.46
CA GLN A 41 -12.97 -9.08 -2.70
C GLN A 41 -12.16 -10.37 -2.58
N PRO A 42 -12.77 -11.48 -2.12
CA PRO A 42 -12.11 -12.77 -2.07
C PRO A 42 -11.67 -13.21 -3.47
N LEU A 43 -10.47 -13.80 -3.56
CA LEU A 43 -10.03 -14.49 -4.77
C LEU A 43 -10.71 -15.85 -4.80
N VAL A 44 -11.51 -16.10 -5.84
CA VAL A 44 -12.07 -17.42 -6.15
C VAL A 44 -11.05 -18.12 -7.04
N PHE A 45 -10.53 -19.24 -6.56
CA PHE A 45 -9.54 -20.05 -7.26
C PHE A 45 -10.20 -21.17 -8.06
#